data_AF-A0A3R8PZD3-F1
#
_entry.id   AF-A0A3R8PZD3-F1
#
_cell.length_a   1.000
_cell.length_b   1.000
_cell.length_c   1.000
_cell.angle_alpha   90.00
_cell.angle_beta   90.00
_cell.angle_gamma   90.00
#
_symmetry.space_group_name_H-M   'P 1'
#
loop_
_entity.id
_entity.type
_entity.pdbx_description
1 polymer ?
#
loop_
_entity_poly.entity_id
_entity_poly.type
_entity_poly.pdbx_seq_one_letter_code
_entity_poly.pdbx_strand_id
1 'polypeptide(L)'
;MLKSHTIIEQGCRNSKGSSSVHIKYNKKIYYIRLANKECLKYPIGTEIQLSYNEQFDYFYKPDGLKRDKRRLLIIGVIFILSIIPWKKIIKIKS
;
A
#
# COMPACT_ATOMS: atom_id res chain seq x y z
N MET A 1 -15.97 3.04 6.69
CA MET A 1 -16.81 3.48 5.55
C MET A 1 -15.93 4.36 4.65
N LEU A 2 -15.92 4.13 3.34
CA LEU A 2 -15.16 4.96 2.42
C LEU A 2 -15.84 6.32 2.27
N LYS A 3 -15.06 7.39 2.42
CA LYS A 3 -15.52 8.76 2.21
C LYS A 3 -14.53 9.50 1.32
N SER A 4 -15.06 10.39 0.48
CA SER A 4 -14.26 11.28 -0.36
C SER A 4 -13.71 12.43 0.47
N HIS A 5 -12.43 12.74 0.30
CA HIS A 5 -11.78 13.86 0.97
C HIS A 5 -10.99 14.69 -0.04
N THR A 6 -11.17 16.01 0.04
CA THR A 6 -10.42 16.96 -0.81
C THR A 6 -8.99 17.07 -0.34
N ILE A 7 -8.08 17.03 -1.31
CA ILE A 7 -6.65 17.17 -1.08
C ILE A 7 -6.30 18.65 -0.99
N ILE A 8 -5.66 19.00 0.12
CA ILE A 8 -5.24 20.38 0.41
C ILE A 8 -3.79 20.62 -0.02
N GLU A 9 -2.97 19.57 -0.06
CA GLU A 9 -1.55 19.66 -0.37
C GLU A 9 -1.05 18.32 -0.93
N GLN A 10 -0.05 18.37 -1.79
CA GLN A 10 0.54 17.21 -2.44
C GLN A 10 2.07 17.37 -2.48
N GLY A 11 2.78 16.36 -2.00
CA GLY A 11 4.24 16.25 -2.10
C GLY A 11 4.62 14.93 -2.75
N CYS A 12 4.79 14.90 -4.07
CA CYS A 12 5.19 13.69 -4.80
C CYS A 12 6.69 13.70 -5.12
N ARG A 13 7.49 12.92 -4.37
CA ARG A 13 8.94 12.81 -4.56
C ARG A 13 9.31 11.60 -5.41
N ASN A 14 10.31 11.76 -6.29
CA ASN A 14 10.81 10.68 -7.15
C ASN A 14 11.79 9.72 -6.44
N SER A 15 12.07 9.93 -5.15
CA SER A 15 12.96 9.11 -4.32
C SER A 15 12.20 8.00 -3.57
N LYS A 16 12.96 7.01 -3.05
CA LYS A 16 12.41 5.97 -2.17
C LYS A 16 12.01 6.59 -0.83
N GLY A 17 10.74 6.95 -0.69
CA GLY A 17 10.14 7.38 0.56
C GLY A 17 9.53 8.77 0.50
N SER A 18 8.34 8.90 1.09
CA SER A 18 7.61 10.15 1.35
C SER A 18 7.00 10.86 0.13
N SER A 19 6.34 10.13 -0.77
CA SER A 19 5.23 10.78 -1.50
C SER A 19 3.99 10.77 -0.61
N SER A 20 3.34 11.92 -0.44
CA SER A 20 2.12 12.02 0.35
C SER A 20 1.17 13.07 -0.18
N VAL A 21 -0.11 12.86 0.10
CA VAL A 21 -1.16 13.87 -0.05
C VAL A 21 -1.70 14.19 1.33
N HIS A 22 -2.08 15.46 1.53
CA HIS A 22 -2.62 15.93 2.80
C HIS A 22 -4.11 16.19 2.64
N ILE A 23 -4.87 15.87 3.67
CA ILE A 23 -6.30 16.19 3.76
C ILE A 23 -6.56 16.88 5.10
N LYS A 24 -7.60 17.72 5.13
CA LYS A 24 -8.10 18.31 6.37
C LYS A 24 -9.32 17.53 6.85
N TYR A 25 -9.26 17.02 8.08
CA TYR A 25 -10.39 16.35 8.72
C TYR A 25 -10.44 16.73 10.20
N ASN A 26 -11.62 17.09 10.70
CA ASN A 26 -11.84 17.51 12.09
C ASN A 26 -10.78 18.52 12.62
N LYS A 27 -10.49 19.57 11.83
CA LYS A 27 -9.49 20.62 12.10
C LYS A 27 -8.02 20.15 12.16
N LYS A 28 -7.73 18.86 11.96
CA LYS A 28 -6.38 18.30 11.85
C LYS A 28 -5.99 18.07 10.38
N ILE A 29 -4.69 18.03 10.12
CA ILE A 29 -4.11 17.66 8.83
C ILE A 29 -3.61 16.22 8.92
N TYR A 30 -4.04 15.38 7.99
CA TYR A 30 -3.62 13.99 7.90
C TYR A 30 -2.71 13.79 6.69
N TYR A 31 -1.64 13.02 6.90
CA TYR A 31 -0.64 12.70 5.89
C TYR A 31 -0.88 11.31 5.33
N ILE A 32 -1.34 11.22 4.09
CA ILE A 32 -1.59 9.93 3.43
C ILE A 32 -0.40 9.60 2.56
N ARG A 33 0.36 8.58 2.98
CA ARG A 33 1.52 8.09 2.24
C ARG A 33 1.05 7.31 1.01
N LEU A 34 1.59 7.69 -0.15
CA LEU A 34 1.30 7.07 -1.44
C LEU A 34 2.61 6.73 -2.16
N ALA A 35 2.56 5.79 -3.10
CA ALA A 35 3.67 5.64 -4.05
C ALA A 35 3.71 6.86 -4.99
N ASN A 36 4.88 7.25 -5.49
CA ASN A 36 5.02 8.42 -6.38
C ASN A 36 4.01 8.42 -7.53
N LYS A 37 3.91 7.31 -8.28
CA LYS A 37 2.97 7.15 -9.40
C LYS A 37 1.50 7.29 -9.00
N GLU A 38 1.15 6.97 -7.76
CA GLU A 38 -0.21 7.11 -7.25
C GLU A 38 -0.44 8.53 -6.73
N CYS A 39 0.53 9.10 -6.02
CA CYS A 39 0.53 10.48 -5.56
C CYS A 39 0.25 11.45 -6.72
N LEU A 40 0.91 11.29 -7.87
CA LEU A 40 0.74 12.15 -9.05
C LEU A 40 -0.69 12.19 -9.61
N LYS A 41 -1.54 11.20 -9.30
CA LYS A 41 -2.94 11.16 -9.75
C LYS A 41 -3.85 12.08 -8.94
N TYR A 42 -3.33 12.64 -7.86
CA TYR A 42 -4.09 13.31 -6.82
C TYR A 42 -3.57 14.74 -6.58
N PRO A 43 -3.65 15.64 -7.59
CA PRO A 43 -3.26 17.03 -7.43
C PRO A 43 -4.15 17.77 -6.42
N ILE A 44 -3.67 18.91 -5.94
CA ILE A 44 -4.40 19.77 -5.00
C ILE A 44 -5.78 20.10 -5.56
N GLY A 45 -6.81 20.02 -4.70
CA GLY A 45 -8.21 20.24 -5.07
C GLY A 45 -8.95 19.00 -5.58
N THR A 46 -8.25 17.90 -5.87
CA THR A 46 -8.91 16.64 -6.22
C THR A 46 -9.36 15.87 -4.99
N GLU A 47 -10.19 14.86 -5.23
CA GLU A 47 -10.71 14.00 -4.17
C GLU A 47 -10.04 12.63 -4.15
N ILE A 48 -9.85 12.10 -2.94
CA ILE A 48 -9.38 10.75 -2.70
C ILE A 48 -10.34 10.00 -1.77
N GLN A 49 -10.67 8.76 -2.13
CA GLN A 49 -11.49 7.88 -1.30
C GLN A 49 -10.62 7.20 -0.25
N LEU A 50 -10.93 7.47 1.01
CA LEU A 50 -10.19 6.95 2.16
C LEU A 50 -11.16 6.43 3.21
N SER A 51 -10.71 5.43 3.97
CA SER A 51 -11.39 5.00 5.19
C SER A 51 -10.64 5.56 6.39
N TYR A 52 -11.38 6.12 7.34
CA TYR A 52 -10.85 6.55 8.62
C TYR A 52 -10.82 5.37 9.60
N ASN A 53 -9.74 5.25 10.35
CA ASN A 53 -9.60 4.32 11.46
C ASN A 53 -9.73 5.11 12.78
N GLU A 54 -10.87 4.96 13.45
CA GLU A 54 -11.17 5.69 14.69
C GLU A 54 -10.29 5.25 15.87
N GLN A 55 -9.89 3.97 15.92
CA GLN A 55 -9.09 3.42 17.01
C GLN A 55 -7.66 3.96 17.03
N PHE A 56 -7.10 4.26 15.86
CA PHE A 56 -5.69 4.61 15.71
C PHE A 56 -5.47 5.98 15.04
N ASP A 57 -6.54 6.78 14.83
CA ASP A 57 -6.53 8.13 14.27
C ASP A 57 -5.73 8.24 12.95
N TYR A 58 -6.01 7.37 11.98
CA TYR A 58 -5.36 7.42 10.65
C TYR A 58 -6.30 7.11 9.49
N PHE A 59 -5.95 7.65 8.33
CA PHE A 59 -6.61 7.35 7.06
C PHE A 59 -5.84 6.30 6.26
N TYR A 60 -6.57 5.39 5.62
CA TYR A 60 -5.98 4.40 4.74
C TYR A 60 -6.82 4.17 3.49
N LYS A 61 -6.13 3.75 2.43
CA LYS A 61 -6.76 3.31 1.18
C LYS A 61 -6.98 1.79 1.25
N PRO A 62 -8.20 1.28 0.98
CA PRO A 62 -8.50 -0.15 1.07
C PRO A 62 -7.70 -0.99 0.05
N ASP A 63 -7.29 -0.40 -1.08
CA ASP A 63 -6.49 -1.09 -2.10
C ASP A 63 -5.01 -1.29 -1.73
N GLY A 64 -4.51 -0.66 -0.67
CA GLY A 64 -3.09 -0.70 -0.30
C GLY A 64 -2.52 -2.11 -0.15
N LEU A 65 -3.39 -3.07 0.19
CA LEU A 65 -3.06 -4.49 0.37
C LEU A 65 -2.78 -5.26 -0.93
N LYS A 66 -3.10 -4.74 -2.13
CA LYS A 66 -2.87 -5.48 -3.39
C LYS A 66 -1.39 -5.82 -3.60
N ARG A 67 -0.48 -4.89 -3.25
CA ARG A 67 0.96 -5.10 -3.38
C ARG A 67 1.47 -6.18 -2.41
N ASP A 68 0.96 -6.14 -1.18
CA ASP A 68 1.41 -7.05 -0.12
C ASP A 68 0.86 -8.46 -0.31
N LYS A 69 -0.37 -8.60 -0.82
CA LYS A 69 -0.93 -9.90 -1.22
C LYS A 69 -0.06 -10.63 -2.24
N ARG A 70 0.43 -9.93 -3.28
CA ARG A 70 1.30 -10.55 -4.29
C ARG A 70 2.66 -10.96 -3.72
N ARG A 71 3.23 -10.13 -2.83
CA ARG A 71 4.49 -10.46 -2.14
C ARG A 71 4.35 -11.67 -1.24
N LEU A 72 3.28 -11.72 -0.44
CA LEU A 72 2.96 -12.85 0.43
C LEU A 72 2.75 -14.12 -0.38
N LEU A 73 2.10 -14.04 -1.54
CA LEU A 73 1.92 -15.19 -2.43
C LEU A 73 3.27 -15.73 -2.93
N ILE A 74 4.16 -14.86 -3.42
CA ILE A 74 5.50 -15.26 -3.89
C ILE A 74 6.31 -15.89 -2.75
N ILE A 75 6.30 -15.26 -1.57
CA ILE A 75 7.00 -15.77 -0.38
C ILE A 75 6.41 -17.13 0.03
N GLY A 76 5.09 -17.29 0.00
CA GLY A 76 4.42 -18.55 0.29
C GLY A 76 4.85 -19.67 -0.67
N VAL A 77 4.93 -19.39 -1.97
CA VAL A 77 5.42 -20.36 -2.96
C VAL A 77 6.88 -20.75 -2.69
N ILE A 78 7.76 -19.78 -2.45
CA ILE A 78 9.17 -20.05 -2.13
C ILE A 78 9.29 -20.88 -0.84
N PHE A 79 8.48 -20.57 0.17
CA PHE A 79 8.47 -21.29 1.44
C PHE A 79 8.04 -22.75 1.25
N ILE A 80 6.97 -23.00 0.50
CA ILE A 80 6.54 -24.36 0.15
C ILE A 80 7.66 -25.10 -0.60
N LEU A 81 8.24 -24.48 -1.62
CA LEU A 81 9.36 -25.05 -2.37
C LEU A 81 10.56 -25.34 -1.45
N SER A 82 10.84 -24.53 -0.44
CA SER A 82 11.96 -24.74 0.47
C SER A 82 11.78 -25.95 1.41
N ILE A 83 10.54 -26.30 1.75
CA ILE A 83 10.21 -27.41 2.66
C ILE A 83 10.16 -28.75 1.91
N ILE A 84 9.92 -28.72 0.59
CA ILE A 84 9.86 -29.94 -0.22
C ILE A 84 11.22 -30.67 -0.12
N PRO A 85 11.22 -31.98 0.21
CA PRO A 85 12.46 -32.76 0.31
C PRO A 85 12.96 -33.14 -1.08
N TRP A 86 13.57 -32.18 -1.79
CA TRP A 86 14.05 -32.31 -3.17
C TRP A 86 14.95 -33.54 -3.39
N LYS A 87 15.73 -33.94 -2.38
CA LYS A 87 16.58 -35.15 -2.45
C LYS A 87 15.81 -36.45 -2.69
N LYS A 88 14.53 -36.54 -2.27
CA LYS A 88 13.67 -37.71 -2.53
C LYS A 88 13.03 -37.66 -3.92
N ILE A 89 12.83 -36.46 -4.46
CA ILE A 89 12.17 -36.23 -5.76
C ILE A 89 13.17 -36.32 -6.92
N ILE A 90 14.38 -35.78 -6.73
CA ILE A 90 15.45 -35.76 -7.74
C ILE A 90 16.12 -37.15 -7.91
N LYS A 91 15.73 -38.15 -7.09
CA LYS A 91 16.27 -39.52 -7.14
C LYS A 91 15.82 -40.37 -8.34
N ILE A 92 15.33 -39.76 -9.42
CA ILE A 92 14.96 -40.43 -10.67
C ILE A 92 15.74 -39.76 -11.82
N LYS A 93 17.02 -40.11 -11.92
CA LYS A 93 17.88 -40.14 -13.12
C LYS A 93 19.33 -40.33 -12.65
N SER A 94 19.66 -41.58 -12.31
CA SER A 94 20.99 -42.14 -12.53
C SER A 94 20.83 -43.46 -13.24
#